data_AF-A0A932W9H0-F1
#
_entry.id   AF-A0A932W9H0-F1
#
_cell.length_a   1.000
_cell.length_b   1.000
_cell.length_c   1.000
_cell.angle_alpha   90.00
_cell.angle_beta   90.00
_cell.angle_gamma   90.00
#
_symmetry.space_group_name_H-M   'P 1'
#
loop_
_entity.id
_entity.type
_entity.pdbx_description
1 polymer ?
#
loop_
_entity_poly.entity_id
_entity_poly.type
_entity_poly.pdbx_seq_one_letter_code
_entity_poly.pdbx_strand_id
1 'polypeptide(L)'
;MASSGLSKHSGFTLVEIAVGLLVLGLAIGMTLKFTRGMQDGQNRQQVRAQLDAIDAALANFVAINKRLPCPANGSLASNAAGVGLELISPGPPPAANPPIGQCSPTNQINGVVPWVSIGLSAADVIDPWGGRILYRVDPILAQAAPLSAMMNMTNCDPSSTGGTVANACKAPVPSCTGNANCTSPLNYLIGKGLDVWNGINGVAGWNLRQNNRTTGTGAAYVLISQGPTGTAAYNASGILQPGTMAAGTNETPNRNNRALAIPSALANTYRDAASNDIAGAAHFDDYISHPTILTVINRANLGPRAH
;
A
#
# COMPACT_ATOMS: atom_id res chain seq x y z
N MET A 1 10.89 31.89 84.09
CA MET A 1 11.06 30.89 83.01
C MET A 1 9.92 31.07 82.02
N ALA A 2 10.23 31.51 80.80
CA ALA A 2 9.54 31.22 79.53
C ALA A 2 9.98 32.29 78.51
N SER A 3 11.07 32.01 77.80
CA SER A 3 11.46 32.74 76.58
C SER A 3 10.66 32.13 75.43
N SER A 4 9.69 32.87 74.91
CA SER A 4 8.92 32.48 73.74
C SER A 4 9.81 32.63 72.50
N GLY A 5 10.30 31.52 71.96
CA GLY A 5 11.04 31.48 70.71
C GLY A 5 10.15 31.86 69.53
N LEU A 6 10.37 33.04 68.97
CA LEU A 6 9.70 33.50 67.76
C LEU A 6 10.36 32.83 66.54
N SER A 7 9.63 31.92 65.89
CA SER A 7 10.04 31.31 64.62
C SER A 7 10.04 32.36 63.50
N LYS A 8 11.22 32.67 62.97
CA LYS A 8 11.40 33.55 61.80
C LYS A 8 10.86 32.83 60.56
N HIS A 9 9.79 33.35 59.97
CA HIS A 9 9.37 32.94 58.62
C HIS A 9 10.25 33.65 57.60
N SER A 10 11.09 32.90 56.89
CA SER A 10 11.83 33.38 55.73
C SER A 10 10.83 33.62 54.59
N GLY A 11 10.59 34.88 54.25
CA GLY A 11 9.74 35.25 53.11
C GLY A 11 10.44 34.95 51.79
N PHE A 12 9.76 34.25 50.89
CA PHE A 12 10.24 33.98 49.53
C PHE A 12 10.51 35.29 48.80
N THR A 13 11.67 35.40 48.16
CA THR A 13 12.02 36.58 47.37
C THR A 13 11.27 36.56 46.04
N LEU A 14 10.88 37.73 45.55
CA LEU A 14 10.18 37.87 44.26
C LEU A 14 11.04 37.34 43.08
N VAL A 15 12.37 37.43 43.23
CA VAL A 15 13.36 36.90 42.29
C VAL A 15 13.33 35.37 42.24
N GLU A 16 13.17 34.70 43.38
CA GLU A 16 13.18 33.24 43.46
C GLU A 16 11.95 32.60 42.80
N ILE A 17 10.78 33.25 42.97
CA ILE A 17 9.56 32.86 42.24
C ILE A 17 9.70 33.16 40.73
N ALA A 18 10.32 34.28 40.34
CA ALA A 18 10.53 34.62 38.93
C ALA A 18 11.48 33.63 38.22
N VAL A 19 12.59 33.24 38.88
CA VAL A 19 13.52 32.22 38.37
C VAL A 19 12.85 30.85 38.35
N GLY A 20 12.06 30.50 39.38
CA GLY A 20 11.29 29.25 39.41
C GLY A 20 10.31 29.13 38.24
N LEU A 21 9.57 30.20 37.94
CA LEU A 21 8.65 30.24 36.80
C LEU A 21 9.37 30.18 35.44
N LEU A 22 10.54 30.81 35.33
CA LEU A 22 11.39 30.73 34.14
C LEU A 22 11.87 29.28 33.89
N VAL A 23 12.38 28.61 34.92
CA VAL A 23 12.84 27.21 34.82
C VAL A 23 11.68 26.28 34.50
N LEU A 24 10.53 26.47 35.15
CA LEU A 24 9.33 25.66 34.89
C LEU A 24 8.81 25.86 33.46
N GLY A 25 8.79 27.11 32.96
CA GLY A 25 8.43 27.42 31.59
C GLY A 25 9.36 26.77 30.55
N LEU A 26 10.67 26.79 30.81
CA LEU A 26 11.67 26.11 29.97
C LEU A 26 11.50 24.58 30.00
N ALA A 27 11.26 24.00 31.18
CA ALA A 27 11.06 22.56 31.35
C ALA A 27 9.80 22.06 30.62
N ILE A 28 8.68 22.79 30.71
CA ILE A 28 7.45 22.47 29.97
C ILE A 28 7.68 22.59 28.45
N GLY A 29 8.38 23.64 28.01
CA GLY A 29 8.71 23.84 26.60
C GLY A 29 9.57 22.72 25.99
N MET A 30 10.53 22.18 26.75
CA MET A 30 11.35 21.03 26.33
C MET A 30 10.54 19.73 26.26
N THR A 31 9.64 19.50 27.23
CA THR A 31 8.81 18.28 27.30
C THR A 31 7.85 18.15 26.11
N LEU A 32 7.29 19.28 25.62
CA LEU A 32 6.39 19.29 24.46
C LEU A 32 7.07 18.94 23.13
N LYS A 33 8.36 19.26 22.97
CA LYS A 33 9.12 18.89 21.75
C LYS A 33 9.53 17.42 21.76
N PHE A 34 9.87 16.89 22.93
CA PHE A 34 10.25 15.48 23.11
C PHE A 34 9.08 14.52 22.81
N THR A 35 7.87 14.86 23.24
CA THR A 35 6.67 14.02 23.02
C THR A 35 6.28 13.91 21.55
N ARG A 36 6.41 15.00 20.76
CA ARG A 36 6.09 15.00 19.32
C ARG A 36 7.02 14.08 18.51
N GLY A 37 8.34 14.16 18.73
CA GLY A 37 9.30 13.31 18.01
C GLY A 37 9.13 11.81 18.32
N MET A 38 8.72 11.47 19.55
CA MET A 38 8.41 10.09 19.94
C MET A 38 7.13 9.58 19.28
N GLN A 39 6.09 10.40 19.19
CA GLN A 39 4.84 10.08 18.50
C GLN A 39 5.05 9.87 16.99
N ASP A 40 5.84 10.72 16.34
CA ASP A 40 6.16 10.55 14.92
C ASP A 40 6.90 9.23 14.68
N GLY A 41 7.89 8.89 15.52
CA GLY A 41 8.57 7.60 15.46
C GLY A 41 7.61 6.41 15.60
N GLN A 42 6.66 6.49 16.52
CA GLN A 42 5.63 5.46 16.73
C GLN A 42 4.69 5.33 15.52
N ASN A 43 4.22 6.45 14.96
CA ASN A 43 3.36 6.46 13.77
C ASN A 43 4.05 5.78 12.58
N ARG A 44 5.34 6.08 12.35
CA ARG A 44 6.13 5.46 11.27
C ARG A 44 6.29 3.94 11.45
N GLN A 45 6.44 3.47 12.69
CA GLN A 45 6.48 2.04 12.97
C GLN A 45 5.11 1.39 12.80
N GLN A 46 4.05 2.04 13.26
CA GLN A 46 2.68 1.56 13.15
C GLN A 46 2.26 1.38 11.69
N VAL A 47 2.49 2.38 10.82
CA VAL A 47 2.09 2.27 9.40
C VAL A 47 2.84 1.14 8.68
N ARG A 48 4.12 0.91 9.00
CA ARG A 48 4.88 -0.22 8.43
C ARG A 48 4.32 -1.55 8.87
N ALA A 49 4.00 -1.70 10.16
CA ALA A 49 3.37 -2.91 10.68
C ALA A 49 1.99 -3.16 10.07
N GLN A 50 1.20 -2.10 9.82
CA GLN A 50 -0.08 -2.20 9.12
C GLN A 50 0.10 -2.67 7.67
N LEU A 51 1.04 -2.10 6.92
CA LEU A 51 1.34 -2.54 5.56
C LEU A 51 1.77 -4.01 5.51
N ASP A 52 2.62 -4.45 6.44
CA ASP A 52 3.04 -5.85 6.56
C ASP A 52 1.86 -6.80 6.88
N ALA A 53 0.95 -6.38 7.75
CA ALA A 53 -0.26 -7.14 8.09
C ALA A 53 -1.22 -7.26 6.89
N ILE A 54 -1.40 -6.18 6.12
CA ILE A 54 -2.18 -6.17 4.90
C ILE A 54 -1.54 -7.07 3.84
N ASP A 55 -0.22 -7.01 3.68
CA ASP A 55 0.53 -7.89 2.77
C ASP A 55 0.33 -9.38 3.10
N ALA A 56 0.36 -9.73 4.38
CA ALA A 56 0.11 -11.09 4.84
C ALA A 56 -1.33 -11.55 4.54
N ALA A 57 -2.32 -10.68 4.81
CA ALA A 57 -3.72 -10.97 4.52
C ALA A 57 -3.99 -11.13 3.01
N LEU A 58 -3.37 -10.30 2.17
CA LEU A 58 -3.44 -10.41 0.71
C LEU A 58 -2.79 -11.72 0.20
N ALA A 59 -1.64 -12.11 0.74
CA ALA A 59 -1.02 -13.39 0.39
C ALA A 59 -1.88 -14.59 0.79
N ASN A 60 -2.53 -14.56 1.96
CA ASN A 60 -3.48 -15.59 2.39
C ASN A 60 -4.70 -15.66 1.48
N PHE A 61 -5.24 -14.51 1.07
CA PHE A 61 -6.33 -14.45 0.09
C PHE A 61 -5.92 -15.11 -1.22
N VAL A 62 -4.71 -14.83 -1.72
CA VAL A 62 -4.15 -15.46 -2.93
C VAL A 62 -3.97 -16.96 -2.76
N ALA A 63 -3.53 -17.43 -1.60
CA ALA A 63 -3.34 -18.85 -1.32
C ALA A 63 -4.64 -19.66 -1.50
N ILE A 64 -5.79 -19.05 -1.17
CA ILE A 64 -7.10 -19.70 -1.28
C ILE A 64 -7.71 -19.47 -2.68
N ASN A 65 -7.75 -18.21 -3.12
CA ASN A 65 -8.54 -17.79 -4.28
C ASN A 65 -7.76 -17.81 -5.60
N LYS A 66 -6.43 -17.94 -5.54
CA LYS A 66 -5.52 -17.95 -6.70
C LYS A 66 -5.61 -16.70 -7.57
N ARG A 67 -6.08 -15.60 -6.98
CA ARG A 67 -6.23 -14.26 -7.53
C ARG A 67 -6.02 -13.22 -6.42
N LEU A 68 -5.83 -11.97 -6.79
CA LEU A 68 -5.91 -10.84 -5.88
C LEU A 68 -7.38 -10.37 -5.69
N PRO A 69 -7.73 -9.80 -4.53
CA PRO A 69 -9.06 -9.23 -4.33
C PRO A 69 -9.21 -7.93 -5.13
N CYS A 70 -10.44 -7.55 -5.50
CA CYS A 70 -10.67 -6.21 -6.04
C CYS A 70 -10.60 -5.15 -4.94
N PRO A 71 -10.13 -3.91 -5.24
CA PRO A 71 -10.20 -2.84 -4.28
C PRO A 71 -11.63 -2.58 -3.78
N ALA A 72 -11.75 -2.19 -2.51
CA ALA A 72 -13.00 -1.68 -1.96
C ALA A 72 -13.19 -0.21 -2.36
N ASN A 73 -14.44 0.28 -2.24
CA ASN A 73 -14.75 1.68 -2.50
C ASN A 73 -14.37 2.56 -1.31
N GLY A 74 -13.33 3.39 -1.47
CA GLY A 74 -12.89 4.34 -0.43
C GLY A 74 -13.88 5.47 -0.16
N SER A 75 -14.80 5.76 -1.08
CA SER A 75 -15.81 6.81 -0.91
C SER A 75 -17.02 6.40 -0.08
N LEU A 76 -17.10 5.14 0.35
CA LEU A 76 -18.14 4.68 1.25
C LEU A 76 -17.79 5.02 2.71
N ALA A 77 -18.77 5.57 3.43
CA ALA A 77 -18.67 5.75 4.87
C ALA A 77 -18.65 4.40 5.61
N SER A 78 -18.00 4.32 6.77
CA SER A 78 -17.84 3.07 7.54
C SER A 78 -19.16 2.41 7.98
N ASN A 79 -20.29 3.12 7.93
CA ASN A 79 -21.62 2.58 8.22
C ASN A 79 -22.42 2.22 6.94
N ALA A 80 -21.87 2.45 5.75
CA ALA A 80 -22.52 2.15 4.49
C ALA A 80 -22.46 0.65 4.19
N ALA A 81 -23.51 0.14 3.54
CA ALA A 81 -23.53 -1.24 3.06
C ALA A 81 -22.40 -1.45 2.04
N GLY A 82 -21.70 -2.58 2.16
CA GLY A 82 -20.62 -2.97 1.25
C GLY A 82 -19.27 -2.28 1.50
N VAL A 83 -19.15 -1.44 2.54
CA VAL A 83 -17.85 -0.84 2.91
C VAL A 83 -16.83 -1.92 3.26
N GLY A 84 -15.62 -1.79 2.73
CA GLY A 84 -14.54 -2.76 2.97
C GLY A 84 -14.68 -4.10 2.26
N LEU A 85 -15.76 -4.32 1.50
CA LEU A 85 -15.87 -5.46 0.60
C LEU A 85 -15.20 -5.16 -0.74
N GLU A 86 -14.60 -6.18 -1.35
CA GLU A 86 -14.07 -6.08 -2.70
C GLU A 86 -15.17 -5.70 -3.71
N LEU A 87 -14.88 -4.71 -4.58
CA LEU A 87 -15.82 -4.28 -5.62
C LEU A 87 -15.64 -5.11 -6.90
N ILE A 88 -16.34 -6.22 -6.95
CA ILE A 88 -16.38 -7.07 -8.14
C ILE A 88 -17.30 -6.43 -9.19
N SER A 89 -16.81 -6.27 -10.41
CA SER A 89 -17.68 -5.93 -11.55
C SER A 89 -18.46 -7.18 -11.98
N PRO A 90 -19.78 -7.11 -12.18
CA PRO A 90 -20.51 -8.21 -12.78
C PRO A 90 -19.92 -8.47 -14.18
N GLY A 91 -19.52 -9.71 -14.45
CA GLY A 91 -19.00 -10.10 -15.76
C GLY A 91 -20.03 -9.88 -16.87
N PRO A 92 -19.63 -9.87 -18.16
CA PRO A 92 -20.54 -9.63 -19.27
C PRO A 92 -21.67 -10.69 -19.30
N PRO A 93 -22.96 -10.27 -19.45
CA PRO A 93 -24.05 -11.20 -19.77
C PRO A 93 -23.81 -11.84 -21.15
N PRO A 94 -24.18 -13.11 -21.42
CA PRO A 94 -25.00 -14.03 -20.64
C PRO A 94 -24.20 -15.27 -20.21
N ALA A 95 -23.13 -15.11 -19.42
CA ALA A 95 -22.48 -16.29 -18.86
C ALA A 95 -23.36 -16.88 -17.74
N ALA A 96 -23.82 -18.13 -17.90
CA ALA A 96 -24.57 -18.88 -16.88
C ALA A 96 -23.83 -19.01 -15.53
N ASN A 97 -22.55 -18.64 -15.50
CA ASN A 97 -21.75 -18.33 -14.33
C ASN A 97 -20.95 -17.06 -14.67
N PRO A 98 -21.39 -15.84 -14.30
CA PRO A 98 -20.53 -14.67 -14.46
C PRO A 98 -19.23 -14.94 -13.69
N PRO A 99 -18.05 -14.71 -14.27
CA PRO A 99 -16.80 -14.87 -13.54
C PRO A 99 -16.90 -14.02 -12.27
N ILE A 100 -16.87 -14.70 -11.12
CA ILE A 100 -16.69 -14.01 -9.85
C ILE A 100 -15.33 -13.30 -9.94
N GLY A 101 -15.19 -12.07 -9.47
CA GLY A 101 -13.90 -11.40 -9.35
C GLY A 101 -13.30 -10.87 -10.64
N GLN A 102 -13.98 -10.04 -11.43
CA GLN A 102 -13.28 -9.12 -12.33
C GLN A 102 -13.27 -7.71 -11.74
N CYS A 103 -12.08 -7.10 -11.66
CA CYS A 103 -11.97 -5.69 -11.28
C CYS A 103 -11.95 -4.83 -12.53
N SER A 104 -12.86 -3.86 -12.63
CA SER A 104 -12.76 -2.84 -13.68
C SER A 104 -11.74 -1.76 -13.27
N PRO A 105 -10.90 -1.24 -14.19
CA PRO A 105 -10.09 -0.05 -13.94
C PRO A 105 -10.87 1.13 -13.36
N THR A 106 -12.15 1.30 -13.74
CA THR A 106 -13.02 2.36 -13.23
C THR A 106 -13.32 2.23 -11.74
N ASN A 107 -13.42 1.00 -11.24
CA ASN A 107 -13.74 0.71 -9.84
C ASN A 107 -12.50 0.87 -8.94
N GLN A 108 -11.32 1.07 -9.53
CA GLN A 108 -10.08 1.30 -8.78
C GLN A 108 -9.75 2.78 -8.61
N ILE A 109 -10.51 3.71 -9.21
CA ILE A 109 -10.26 5.17 -9.12
C ILE A 109 -10.18 5.64 -7.66
N ASN A 110 -11.08 5.12 -6.83
CA ASN A 110 -11.20 5.35 -5.39
C ASN A 110 -10.85 4.10 -4.57
N GLY A 111 -9.99 3.24 -5.11
CA GLY A 111 -9.68 1.94 -4.52
C GLY A 111 -8.97 2.04 -3.17
N VAL A 112 -9.49 1.37 -2.16
CA VAL A 112 -8.82 1.15 -0.87
C VAL A 112 -8.73 -0.34 -0.59
N VAL A 113 -7.94 -0.71 0.41
CA VAL A 113 -7.81 -2.12 0.82
C VAL A 113 -9.20 -2.69 1.12
N PRO A 114 -9.56 -3.89 0.61
CA PRO A 114 -10.85 -4.51 0.90
C PRO A 114 -10.80 -5.28 2.22
N TRP A 115 -10.68 -4.56 3.34
CA TRP A 115 -10.38 -5.12 4.66
C TRP A 115 -11.34 -6.22 5.10
N VAL A 116 -12.65 -6.07 4.88
CA VAL A 116 -13.64 -7.10 5.24
C VAL A 116 -13.42 -8.37 4.40
N SER A 117 -13.16 -8.23 3.10
CA SER A 117 -12.95 -9.37 2.20
C SER A 117 -11.65 -10.14 2.48
N ILE A 118 -10.65 -9.51 3.10
CA ILE A 118 -9.39 -10.16 3.48
C ILE A 118 -9.29 -10.48 4.98
N GLY A 119 -10.40 -10.32 5.72
CA GLY A 119 -10.48 -10.70 7.14
C GLY A 119 -9.77 -9.76 8.11
N LEU A 120 -9.59 -8.49 7.73
CA LEU A 120 -9.05 -7.42 8.57
C LEU A 120 -10.15 -6.50 9.10
N SER A 121 -9.85 -5.81 10.20
CA SER A 121 -10.71 -4.76 10.73
C SER A 121 -10.50 -3.43 10.01
N ALA A 122 -11.42 -2.49 10.17
CA ALA A 122 -11.25 -1.14 9.62
C ALA A 122 -10.04 -0.41 10.23
N ALA A 123 -9.67 -0.71 11.49
CA ALA A 123 -8.53 -0.09 12.16
C ALA A 123 -7.18 -0.54 11.58
N ASP A 124 -7.11 -1.75 11.01
CA ASP A 124 -5.88 -2.30 10.41
C ASP A 124 -5.51 -1.59 9.10
N VAL A 125 -6.47 -0.90 8.48
CA VAL A 125 -6.32 -0.23 7.18
C VAL A 125 -6.54 1.28 7.25
N ILE A 126 -6.61 1.84 8.46
CA ILE A 126 -6.56 3.28 8.69
C ILE A 126 -5.15 3.60 9.20
N ASP A 127 -4.41 4.38 8.44
CA ASP A 127 -3.07 4.85 8.81
C ASP A 127 -3.13 5.73 10.09
N PRO A 128 -1.99 5.99 10.74
CA PRO A 128 -1.94 6.79 11.96
C PRO A 128 -2.49 8.23 11.82
N TRP A 129 -2.63 8.72 10.59
CA TRP A 129 -3.11 10.06 10.26
C TRP A 129 -4.60 10.07 9.86
N GLY A 130 -5.27 8.91 9.92
CA GLY A 130 -6.71 8.77 9.69
C GLY A 130 -7.09 8.49 8.23
N GLY A 131 -6.11 8.26 7.36
CA GLY A 131 -6.29 7.90 5.96
C GLY A 131 -6.48 6.40 5.77
N ARG A 132 -7.42 5.99 4.91
CA ARG A 132 -7.54 4.60 4.47
C ARG A 132 -6.39 4.25 3.54
N ILE A 133 -5.75 3.11 3.75
CA ILE A 133 -4.70 2.59 2.87
C ILE A 133 -5.27 2.38 1.46
N LEU A 134 -4.68 3.09 0.50
CA LEU A 134 -5.00 2.98 -0.92
C LEU A 134 -4.48 1.64 -1.44
N TYR A 135 -5.30 0.96 -2.25
CA TYR A 135 -4.94 -0.32 -2.86
C TYR A 135 -5.21 -0.30 -4.36
N ARG A 136 -4.22 -0.75 -5.15
CA ARG A 136 -4.31 -0.85 -6.62
C ARG A 136 -3.76 -2.18 -7.07
N VAL A 137 -4.40 -2.77 -8.07
CA VAL A 137 -4.03 -4.06 -8.63
C VAL A 137 -4.17 -4.06 -10.14
N ASP A 138 -3.30 -4.78 -10.83
CA ASP A 138 -3.51 -5.06 -12.25
C ASP A 138 -4.76 -5.96 -12.41
N PRO A 139 -5.82 -5.53 -13.13
CA PRO A 139 -7.04 -6.31 -13.29
C PRO A 139 -6.82 -7.74 -13.76
N ILE A 140 -5.73 -8.00 -14.51
CA ILE A 140 -5.39 -9.36 -14.94
C ILE A 140 -5.12 -10.30 -13.75
N LEU A 141 -4.51 -9.80 -12.68
CA LEU A 141 -4.14 -10.60 -11.49
C LEU A 141 -5.30 -10.84 -10.53
N ALA A 142 -6.38 -10.09 -10.71
CA ALA A 142 -7.56 -10.18 -9.85
C ALA A 142 -8.69 -11.02 -10.46
N GLN A 143 -8.54 -11.52 -11.69
CA GLN A 143 -9.54 -12.36 -12.36
C GLN A 143 -9.68 -13.72 -11.65
N ALA A 144 -10.91 -14.17 -11.38
CA ALA A 144 -11.14 -15.55 -10.89
C ALA A 144 -11.38 -16.55 -12.03
N ALA A 145 -11.42 -17.82 -11.64
CA ALA A 145 -11.81 -18.92 -12.52
C ALA A 145 -13.22 -18.69 -13.12
N PRO A 146 -13.46 -19.12 -14.37
CA PRO A 146 -12.55 -19.90 -15.23
C PRO A 146 -11.57 -19.04 -16.05
N LEU A 147 -11.59 -17.71 -15.87
CA LEU A 147 -10.93 -16.76 -16.77
C LEU A 147 -9.41 -16.64 -16.59
N SER A 148 -8.87 -17.08 -15.45
CA SER A 148 -7.53 -17.66 -15.24
C SER A 148 -7.08 -17.37 -13.80
N ALA A 149 -6.61 -18.39 -13.08
CA ALA A 149 -6.00 -18.25 -11.75
C ALA A 149 -4.62 -17.60 -11.85
N MET A 150 -4.58 -16.29 -12.18
CA MET A 150 -3.37 -15.59 -12.58
C MET A 150 -2.31 -15.49 -11.49
N MET A 151 -2.67 -15.73 -10.23
CA MET A 151 -1.74 -15.82 -9.11
C MET A 151 -1.37 -17.27 -8.76
N ASN A 152 -1.34 -18.16 -9.75
CA ASN A 152 -0.92 -19.55 -9.58
C ASN A 152 0.13 -19.95 -10.63
N MET A 153 1.34 -20.27 -10.16
CA MET A 153 2.46 -20.69 -10.99
C MET A 153 2.87 -22.15 -10.77
N THR A 154 2.10 -22.96 -10.04
CA THR A 154 2.44 -24.37 -9.71
C THR A 154 2.71 -25.27 -10.91
N ASN A 155 2.21 -24.88 -12.08
CA ASN A 155 2.42 -25.60 -13.33
C ASN A 155 3.52 -25.02 -14.22
N CYS A 156 4.11 -23.89 -13.84
CA CYS A 156 5.19 -23.27 -14.60
C CYS A 156 6.48 -24.07 -14.39
N ASP A 157 7.26 -24.19 -15.47
CA ASP A 157 8.47 -25.01 -15.49
C ASP A 157 9.70 -24.14 -15.83
N PRO A 158 10.69 -24.01 -14.93
CA PRO A 158 11.94 -23.28 -15.17
C PRO A 158 12.72 -23.72 -16.41
N SER A 159 12.67 -25.00 -16.79
CA SER A 159 13.40 -25.57 -17.93
C SER A 159 12.73 -25.34 -19.30
N SER A 160 11.54 -24.72 -19.29
CA SER A 160 10.78 -24.44 -20.51
C SER A 160 11.52 -23.46 -21.42
N THR A 161 11.70 -23.86 -22.68
CA THR A 161 12.13 -22.97 -23.77
C THR A 161 10.95 -22.43 -24.60
N GLY A 162 9.72 -22.84 -24.28
CA GLY A 162 8.51 -22.38 -24.95
C GLY A 162 8.19 -20.90 -24.75
N GLY A 163 7.69 -20.27 -25.81
CA GLY A 163 7.18 -18.89 -25.81
C GLY A 163 5.86 -18.76 -25.06
N THR A 164 5.32 -17.53 -25.01
CA THR A 164 4.09 -17.15 -24.30
C THR A 164 2.85 -17.85 -24.84
N VAL A 165 2.61 -19.10 -24.44
CA VAL A 165 1.33 -19.75 -24.68
C VAL A 165 0.32 -19.17 -23.69
N ALA A 166 -0.74 -18.59 -24.22
CA ALA A 166 -1.71 -17.73 -23.55
C ALA A 166 -2.13 -18.17 -22.12
N ASN A 167 -2.00 -17.23 -21.18
CA ASN A 167 -2.77 -17.10 -19.93
C ASN A 167 -2.84 -18.30 -18.97
N ALA A 168 -2.01 -19.34 -19.09
CA ALA A 168 -1.87 -20.32 -18.02
C ALA A 168 -0.58 -21.08 -18.18
N CYS A 169 0.10 -21.37 -17.07
CA CYS A 169 1.07 -22.44 -17.07
C CYS A 169 0.32 -23.75 -17.31
N LYS A 170 0.55 -24.36 -18.48
CA LYS A 170 -0.17 -25.55 -18.95
C LYS A 170 -0.03 -26.71 -17.97
N ALA A 171 -1.04 -27.58 -17.93
CA ALA A 171 -1.06 -28.78 -17.09
C ALA A 171 0.26 -29.58 -17.19
N PRO A 172 0.66 -30.32 -16.13
CA PRO A 172 1.90 -31.10 -16.13
C PRO A 172 2.04 -31.96 -17.38
N VAL A 173 2.97 -31.58 -18.26
CA VAL A 173 3.49 -32.45 -19.32
C VAL A 173 4.79 -33.08 -18.82
N PRO A 174 5.07 -34.37 -19.10
CA PRO A 174 6.21 -35.10 -18.55
C PRO A 174 7.60 -34.57 -18.95
N SER A 175 7.71 -33.81 -20.05
CA SER A 175 8.97 -33.21 -20.47
C SER A 175 8.73 -31.77 -20.96
N CYS A 176 9.31 -30.82 -20.23
CA CYS A 176 9.30 -29.40 -20.60
C CYS A 176 10.61 -28.93 -21.26
N THR A 177 11.67 -29.74 -21.23
CA THR A 177 12.93 -29.43 -21.89
C THR A 177 12.72 -29.37 -23.40
N GLY A 178 12.93 -28.19 -24.01
CA GLY A 178 12.73 -28.02 -25.45
C GLY A 178 11.25 -27.97 -25.90
N ASN A 179 10.29 -27.97 -24.97
CA ASN A 179 8.87 -28.10 -25.31
C ASN A 179 8.17 -26.74 -25.37
N ALA A 180 7.70 -26.35 -26.56
CA ALA A 180 6.95 -25.12 -26.78
C ALA A 180 5.58 -25.06 -26.06
N ASN A 181 5.13 -26.19 -25.50
CA ASN A 181 3.87 -26.28 -24.76
C ASN A 181 4.00 -25.96 -23.25
N CYS A 182 5.23 -25.76 -22.74
CA CYS A 182 5.46 -25.31 -21.37
C CYS A 182 5.65 -23.79 -21.31
N THR A 183 5.52 -23.22 -20.11
CA THR A 183 5.72 -21.79 -19.88
C THR A 183 6.71 -21.59 -18.74
N SER A 184 7.76 -20.81 -19.00
CA SER A 184 8.73 -20.45 -17.97
C SER A 184 8.14 -19.42 -17.00
N PRO A 185 8.60 -19.37 -15.74
CA PRO A 185 8.17 -18.36 -14.77
C PRO A 185 8.30 -16.93 -15.30
N LEU A 186 9.39 -16.62 -16.00
CA LEU A 186 9.61 -15.30 -16.57
C LEU A 186 8.59 -14.96 -17.66
N ASN A 187 8.40 -15.86 -18.64
CA ASN A 187 7.42 -15.64 -19.72
C ASN A 187 5.99 -15.53 -19.18
N TYR A 188 5.70 -16.20 -18.07
CA TYR A 188 4.43 -16.06 -17.38
C TYR A 188 4.25 -14.68 -16.76
N LEU A 189 5.30 -14.07 -16.21
CA LEU A 189 5.22 -12.79 -15.49
C LEU A 189 5.36 -11.56 -16.39
N ILE A 190 6.00 -11.68 -17.55
CA ILE A 190 6.19 -10.57 -18.49
C ILE A 190 4.85 -9.94 -18.85
N GLY A 191 4.83 -8.61 -18.80
CA GLY A 191 3.68 -7.80 -19.14
C GLY A 191 2.59 -7.79 -18.08
N LYS A 192 2.81 -8.30 -16.85
CA LYS A 192 1.84 -8.30 -15.75
C LYS A 192 2.28 -7.46 -14.56
N GLY A 193 1.32 -6.95 -13.79
CA GLY A 193 1.56 -6.21 -12.55
C GLY A 193 1.80 -4.72 -12.78
N LEU A 194 1.92 -3.95 -11.71
CA LEU A 194 2.05 -2.50 -11.77
C LEU A 194 3.52 -2.08 -11.85
N ASP A 195 3.81 -0.98 -12.55
CA ASP A 195 5.15 -0.38 -12.53
C ASP A 195 5.27 0.59 -11.35
N VAL A 196 6.40 0.54 -10.64
CA VAL A 196 6.74 1.46 -9.55
C VAL A 196 8.11 2.02 -9.83
N TRP A 197 8.23 3.34 -9.69
CA TRP A 197 9.45 4.07 -9.94
C TRP A 197 9.97 4.65 -8.65
N ASN A 198 11.29 4.70 -8.51
CA ASN A 198 11.89 5.38 -7.37
C ASN A 198 11.70 6.90 -7.42
N GLY A 199 11.26 7.50 -8.52
CA GLY A 199 11.03 8.94 -8.61
C GLY A 199 10.56 9.41 -9.98
N ILE A 200 10.79 10.70 -10.29
CA ILE A 200 10.37 11.32 -11.54
C ILE A 200 11.28 10.91 -12.70
N ASN A 201 10.69 10.29 -13.73
CA ASN A 201 11.38 9.96 -14.96
C ASN A 201 11.96 11.22 -15.64
N GLY A 202 13.27 11.22 -15.93
CA GLY A 202 13.99 12.33 -16.55
C GLY A 202 14.84 13.16 -15.59
N VAL A 203 14.77 12.92 -14.27
CA VAL A 203 15.71 13.48 -13.30
C VAL A 203 16.87 12.49 -13.10
N ALA A 204 18.11 12.95 -13.21
CA ALA A 204 19.29 12.11 -12.98
C ALA A 204 19.25 11.47 -11.58
N GLY A 205 19.34 10.13 -11.51
CA GLY A 205 19.30 9.37 -10.27
C GLY A 205 17.91 8.86 -9.83
N TRP A 206 16.82 9.30 -10.48
CA TRP A 206 15.43 9.03 -10.07
C TRP A 206 14.57 8.39 -11.18
N ASN A 207 15.21 7.61 -12.04
CA ASN A 207 14.61 7.01 -13.24
C ASN A 207 14.59 5.47 -13.22
N LEU A 208 14.76 4.84 -12.04
CA LEU A 208 14.79 3.39 -11.95
C LEU A 208 13.39 2.84 -11.69
N ARG A 209 12.97 1.90 -12.52
CA ARG A 209 11.82 1.05 -12.24
C ARG A 209 12.20 0.05 -11.15
N GLN A 210 11.64 0.22 -9.95
CA GLN A 210 11.75 -0.75 -8.87
C GLN A 210 10.91 -1.99 -9.17
N ASN A 211 9.69 -1.78 -9.69
CA ASN A 211 8.90 -2.84 -10.32
C ASN A 211 8.76 -2.54 -11.81
N ASN A 212 8.99 -3.56 -12.64
CA ASN A 212 8.99 -3.42 -14.08
C ASN A 212 8.22 -4.58 -14.74
N ARG A 213 6.97 -4.31 -15.12
CA ARG A 213 6.09 -5.29 -15.74
C ARG A 213 6.65 -5.82 -17.05
N THR A 214 7.33 -4.99 -17.84
CA THR A 214 7.85 -5.41 -19.16
C THR A 214 8.99 -6.43 -19.04
N THR A 215 9.66 -6.50 -17.88
CA THR A 215 10.71 -7.48 -17.58
C THR A 215 10.24 -8.58 -16.63
N GLY A 216 8.94 -8.67 -16.34
CA GLY A 216 8.37 -9.71 -15.46
C GLY A 216 8.59 -9.48 -13.96
N THR A 217 9.00 -8.28 -13.54
CA THR A 217 9.18 -7.89 -12.13
C THR A 217 8.13 -6.89 -11.65
N GLY A 218 6.96 -6.86 -12.29
CA GLY A 218 5.85 -5.99 -11.91
C GLY A 218 5.38 -6.23 -10.47
N ALA A 219 4.89 -5.18 -9.82
CA ALA A 219 4.27 -5.27 -8.51
C ALA A 219 2.95 -6.04 -8.63
N ALA A 220 2.68 -6.96 -7.71
CA ALA A 220 1.41 -7.66 -7.65
C ALA A 220 0.26 -6.67 -7.42
N TYR A 221 0.51 -5.73 -6.52
CA TYR A 221 -0.34 -4.63 -6.13
C TYR A 221 0.51 -3.50 -5.57
N VAL A 222 -0.10 -2.34 -5.35
CA VAL A 222 0.52 -1.22 -4.62
C VAL A 222 -0.39 -0.83 -3.47
N LEU A 223 0.18 -0.79 -2.26
CA LEU A 223 -0.42 -0.24 -1.05
C LEU A 223 0.20 1.12 -0.77
N ILE A 224 -0.61 2.14 -0.48
CA ILE A 224 -0.12 3.51 -0.23
C ILE A 224 -0.86 4.09 0.97
N SER A 225 -0.10 4.43 2.01
CA SER A 225 -0.49 5.40 3.05
C SER A 225 -0.04 6.78 2.59
N GLN A 226 -0.95 7.76 2.58
CA GLN A 226 -0.64 9.15 2.19
C GLN A 226 0.17 9.93 3.23
N GLY A 227 0.59 9.25 4.31
CA GLY A 227 1.54 9.80 5.27
C GLY A 227 0.97 10.95 6.10
N PRO A 228 1.85 11.69 6.80
CA PRO A 228 1.49 12.85 7.61
C PRO A 228 0.66 13.91 6.91
N THR A 229 0.87 14.16 5.61
CA THR A 229 0.05 15.14 4.90
C THR A 229 -1.34 14.64 4.57
N GLY A 230 -1.52 13.33 4.37
CA GLY A 230 -2.83 12.71 4.13
C GLY A 230 -3.50 13.17 2.83
N THR A 231 -2.74 13.76 1.90
CA THR A 231 -3.29 14.40 0.72
C THR A 231 -3.96 13.38 -0.21
N ALA A 232 -5.26 13.53 -0.45
CA ALA A 232 -6.09 12.57 -1.19
C ALA A 232 -6.17 11.16 -0.57
N ALA A 233 -6.04 11.04 0.75
CA ALA A 233 -6.53 9.89 1.48
C ALA A 233 -8.06 9.94 1.61
N TYR A 234 -8.72 8.78 1.64
CA TYR A 234 -10.11 8.70 2.09
C TYR A 234 -10.16 8.50 3.59
N ASN A 235 -10.96 9.29 4.32
CA ASN A 235 -11.16 9.04 5.75
C ASN A 235 -12.24 7.95 6.01
N ALA A 236 -12.48 7.64 7.28
CA ALA A 236 -13.51 6.68 7.69
C ALA A 236 -14.93 7.04 7.18
N SER A 237 -15.23 8.32 7.01
CA SER A 237 -16.52 8.80 6.49
C SER A 237 -16.62 8.75 4.96
N GLY A 238 -15.61 8.23 4.26
CA GLY A 238 -15.60 8.18 2.79
C GLY A 238 -15.31 9.53 2.13
N ILE A 239 -14.79 10.50 2.89
CA ILE A 239 -14.47 11.84 2.38
C ILE A 239 -13.00 11.89 1.99
N LEU A 240 -12.73 12.35 0.76
CA LEU A 240 -11.38 12.59 0.27
C LEU A 240 -10.76 13.79 1.00
N GLN A 241 -9.61 13.60 1.62
CA GLN A 241 -8.94 14.63 2.38
C GLN A 241 -8.13 15.56 1.46
N PRO A 242 -8.20 16.90 1.66
CA PRO A 242 -7.37 17.84 0.92
C PRO A 242 -5.90 17.76 1.32
N GLY A 243 -5.60 17.20 2.49
CA GLY A 243 -4.28 17.15 3.10
C GLY A 243 -3.90 18.44 3.84
N THR A 244 -2.83 18.39 4.61
CA THR A 244 -2.27 19.56 5.32
C THR A 244 -1.36 20.41 4.42
N MET A 245 -0.89 19.84 3.31
CA MET A 245 -0.05 20.49 2.31
C MET A 245 -0.46 20.01 0.91
N ALA A 246 -0.06 20.74 -0.13
CA ALA A 246 -0.30 20.30 -1.50
C ALA A 246 0.63 19.14 -1.88
N ALA A 247 0.10 18.15 -2.61
CA ALA A 247 0.87 17.00 -3.06
C ALA A 247 2.08 17.42 -3.92
N GLY A 248 3.25 16.89 -3.58
CA GLY A 248 4.45 17.00 -4.38
C GLY A 248 4.32 16.27 -5.73
N THR A 249 5.31 16.47 -6.60
CA THR A 249 5.33 15.83 -7.93
C THR A 249 5.45 14.31 -7.83
N ASN A 250 6.14 13.80 -6.80
CA ASN A 250 6.23 12.36 -6.54
C ASN A 250 4.99 11.79 -5.83
N GLU A 251 4.21 12.59 -5.11
CA GLU A 251 2.99 12.12 -4.43
C GLU A 251 1.78 12.11 -5.37
N THR A 252 1.75 13.01 -6.36
CA THR A 252 0.63 13.12 -7.31
C THR A 252 0.24 11.79 -7.96
N PRO A 253 1.18 10.91 -8.37
CA PRO A 253 0.84 9.60 -8.90
C PRO A 253 0.16 8.64 -7.89
N ASN A 254 0.38 8.84 -6.60
CA ASN A 254 -0.06 7.99 -5.50
C ASN A 254 -1.41 8.40 -4.88
N ARG A 255 -2.10 9.39 -5.46
CA ARG A 255 -3.38 9.90 -4.95
C ARG A 255 -4.55 9.00 -5.30
N ASN A 256 -5.59 9.00 -4.44
CA ASN A 256 -6.92 8.53 -4.85
C ASN A 256 -7.58 9.48 -5.87
N ASN A 257 -8.71 9.05 -6.41
CA ASN A 257 -9.45 9.73 -7.48
C ASN A 257 -8.64 9.90 -8.77
N ARG A 258 -7.76 8.94 -9.01
CA ARG A 258 -6.91 8.86 -10.19
C ARG A 258 -7.17 7.55 -10.90
N ALA A 259 -7.31 7.62 -12.22
CA ALA A 259 -7.47 6.43 -13.05
C ALA A 259 -6.29 5.47 -12.85
N LEU A 260 -6.60 4.18 -12.86
CA LEU A 260 -5.59 3.13 -12.79
C LEU A 260 -4.61 3.26 -13.97
N ALA A 261 -3.33 3.40 -13.65
CA ALA A 261 -2.29 3.59 -14.65
C ALA A 261 -1.71 2.24 -15.08
N ILE A 262 -2.24 1.72 -16.18
CA ILE A 262 -1.72 0.54 -16.89
C ILE A 262 -1.73 0.90 -18.37
N PRO A 263 -0.66 0.70 -19.13
CA PRO A 263 0.53 1.54 -19.31
C PRO A 263 0.29 2.90 -20.01
N SER A 264 -0.41 3.85 -19.37
CA SER A 264 -0.61 5.20 -19.92
C SER A 264 0.60 6.12 -19.66
N ALA A 265 1.71 5.91 -20.38
CA ALA A 265 2.95 6.69 -20.30
C ALA A 265 3.68 6.72 -18.92
N LEU A 266 5.02 6.76 -18.96
CA LEU A 266 5.93 6.64 -17.81
C LEU A 266 5.70 7.69 -16.70
N ALA A 267 5.09 8.83 -17.04
CA ALA A 267 4.84 9.92 -16.11
C ALA A 267 3.76 9.59 -15.06
N ASN A 268 2.95 8.55 -15.28
CA ASN A 268 1.68 8.39 -14.60
C ASN A 268 1.49 7.11 -13.77
N THR A 269 2.51 6.29 -13.50
CA THR A 269 2.29 5.04 -12.72
C THR A 269 2.21 5.29 -11.21
N TYR A 270 3.13 4.71 -10.42
CA TYR A 270 3.27 4.94 -8.98
C TYR A 270 4.72 5.35 -8.65
N ARG A 271 4.94 5.92 -7.47
CA ARG A 271 6.23 6.48 -7.04
C ARG A 271 6.57 6.05 -5.63
N ASP A 272 7.74 5.47 -5.42
CA ASP A 272 8.32 5.17 -4.11
C ASP A 272 9.65 5.94 -3.99
N ALA A 273 9.51 7.25 -3.77
CA ALA A 273 10.63 8.17 -3.67
C ALA A 273 11.22 8.24 -2.27
N ALA A 274 12.44 8.78 -2.13
CA ALA A 274 12.94 9.05 -0.79
C ALA A 274 12.06 10.09 -0.10
N SER A 275 11.83 9.87 1.19
CA SER A 275 11.06 10.78 2.02
C SER A 275 11.65 12.18 2.00
N ASN A 276 10.82 13.19 1.79
CA ASN A 276 11.17 14.59 1.83
C ASN A 276 10.02 15.40 2.40
N ASP A 277 10.14 15.79 3.67
CA ASP A 277 9.11 16.52 4.41
C ASP A 277 9.12 18.04 4.09
N ILE A 278 9.99 18.50 3.17
CA ILE A 278 10.05 19.90 2.77
C ILE A 278 8.90 20.21 1.82
N ALA A 279 8.09 21.21 2.19
CA ALA A 279 7.00 21.71 1.36
C ALA A 279 7.51 22.16 -0.02
N GLY A 280 6.83 21.69 -1.07
CA GLY A 280 7.11 22.07 -2.47
C GLY A 280 7.04 20.89 -3.43
N ALA A 281 7.51 21.09 -4.66
CA ALA A 281 7.41 20.10 -5.74
C ALA A 281 8.14 18.78 -5.46
N ALA A 282 9.12 18.78 -4.55
CA ALA A 282 9.91 17.62 -4.16
C ALA A 282 9.37 16.91 -2.91
N HIS A 283 8.25 17.36 -2.34
CA HIS A 283 7.63 16.74 -1.17
C HIS A 283 7.22 15.30 -1.47
N PHE A 284 7.51 14.42 -0.52
CA PHE A 284 7.11 13.00 -0.55
C PHE A 284 7.13 12.43 0.87
N ASP A 285 5.97 12.17 1.45
CA ASP A 285 5.84 11.55 2.78
C ASP A 285 5.00 10.25 2.80
N ASP A 286 4.66 9.73 1.61
CA ASP A 286 3.94 8.47 1.43
C ASP A 286 4.74 7.26 1.94
N TYR A 287 4.01 6.26 2.46
CA TYR A 287 4.54 4.93 2.78
C TYR A 287 3.94 3.90 1.84
N ILE A 288 4.79 3.08 1.21
CA ILE A 288 4.37 2.21 0.12
C ILE A 288 4.86 0.78 0.33
N SER A 289 3.98 -0.19 0.05
CA SER A 289 4.37 -1.58 -0.16
C SER A 289 3.97 -2.03 -1.58
N HIS A 290 4.91 -2.67 -2.28
CA HIS A 290 4.77 -3.05 -3.69
C HIS A 290 5.46 -4.39 -4.03
N PRO A 291 5.16 -5.49 -3.31
CA PRO A 291 5.82 -6.76 -3.54
C PRO A 291 5.62 -7.25 -4.97
N THR A 292 6.65 -7.88 -5.55
CA THR A 292 6.55 -8.46 -6.88
C THR A 292 5.50 -9.57 -6.92
N ILE A 293 4.94 -9.85 -8.11
CA ILE A 293 4.03 -10.98 -8.31
C ILE A 293 4.64 -12.30 -7.78
N LEU A 294 5.92 -12.56 -8.09
CA LEU A 294 6.62 -13.76 -7.65
C LEU A 294 6.72 -13.84 -6.11
N THR A 295 7.00 -12.72 -5.44
CA THR A 295 7.05 -12.64 -3.98
C THR A 295 5.72 -13.07 -3.36
N VAL A 296 4.60 -12.54 -3.87
CA VAL A 296 3.26 -12.86 -3.34
C VAL A 296 2.89 -14.32 -3.63
N ILE A 297 3.17 -14.81 -4.84
CA ILE A 297 2.90 -16.19 -5.23
C ILE A 297 3.69 -17.18 -4.37
N ASN A 298 4.96 -16.89 -4.06
CA ASN A 298 5.77 -17.74 -3.19
C ASN A 298 5.24 -17.73 -1.74
N ARG A 299 4.87 -16.56 -1.20
CA ARG A 299 4.21 -16.47 0.12
C ARG A 299 2.91 -17.28 0.19
N ALA A 300 2.19 -17.36 -0.93
CA ALA A 300 0.96 -18.13 -1.07
C ALA A 300 1.17 -19.63 -1.34
N ASN A 301 2.41 -20.13 -1.36
CA ASN A 301 2.77 -21.51 -1.73
C ASN A 301 2.27 -21.92 -3.12
N LEU A 302 2.35 -20.99 -4.08
CA LEU A 302 1.88 -21.15 -5.46
C LEU A 302 3.00 -20.97 -6.48
N GLY A 303 4.25 -21.02 -6.03
CA GLY A 303 5.44 -20.85 -6.84
C GLY A 303 5.58 -21.90 -7.96
N PRO A 304 6.52 -21.68 -8.89
CA PRO A 304 6.83 -22.63 -9.95
C PRO A 304 7.33 -23.96 -9.39
N ARG A 305 7.32 -24.99 -10.25
CA ARG A 305 7.85 -26.31 -9.87
C ARG A 305 9.31 -26.21 -9.49
N ALA A 306 9.69 -27.01 -8.49
CA ALA A 306 11.09 -27.31 -8.25
C ALA A 306 11.64 -28.12 -9.44
N HIS A 307 12.87 -27.80 -9.84
CA HIS A 307 13.73 -28.68 -10.66
C HIS A 307 14.74 -29.34 -9.76
#